data_AF-A0A8J5MBL0-F1
#
_entry.id   AF-A0A8J5MBL0-F1
#
_cell.length_a   1.000
_cell.length_b   1.000
_cell.length_c   1.000
_cell.angle_alpha   90.00
_cell.angle_beta   90.00
_cell.angle_gamma   90.00
#
_symmetry.space_group_name_H-M   'P 1'
#
loop_
_entity.id
_entity.type
_entity.pdbx_description
1 polymer ?
#
loop_
_entity_poly.entity_id
_entity_poly.type
_entity_poly.pdbx_seq_one_letter_code
_entity_poly.pdbx_strand_id
1 'polypeptide(L)'
;MEELHGKLADVPRHWLFIRFLNNSFFARRLMRSGMLLSAALAGGVIFYNAFVETWLDDHKDSDEYDDCHSLATFSNLIYQTLPAAIILSLPGSGLRAFEPFKRNALNARKAKSKSDDASDNDATLEEEPASGSVATIRRCFVFQLCEVLAVFMLFFDIGLVVYFLYVLFIGALNSCGSVATQIFTIGAAFCYFGLFTVLYYFARYREHIKMQLGAFMENDQTGDLRKYVDLRSDKKLDTDKKMLDVIRTRLYHATRRGDVHELREILEYAKERGLMKGESGFPRTFYATPKIRWKFFARSTENPVHIAAGLGNIRALEILEEYGFDLTVLDKVQRVVISTGGFFWHFIQVIVKRPEGSDAESADSIFHTNLYTPLHCAV
;
A
#
# COMPACT_ATOMS: atom_id res chain seq x y z
N MET A 1 31.71 -5.20 -15.65
CA MET A 1 30.64 -4.24 -15.98
C MET A 1 30.57 -3.27 -14.83
N GLU A 2 31.04 -2.06 -15.07
CA GLU A 2 31.06 -0.95 -14.10
C GLU A 2 29.64 -0.58 -13.65
N GLU A 3 29.53 -0.23 -12.37
CA GLU A 3 28.30 0.09 -11.65
C GLU A 3 27.52 1.25 -12.29
N LEU A 4 26.41 0.92 -12.95
CA LEU A 4 25.30 1.87 -13.21
C LEU A 4 24.38 1.96 -11.98
N HIS A 5 24.94 2.10 -10.78
CA HIS A 5 24.15 2.48 -9.61
C HIS A 5 24.15 3.99 -9.51
N GLY A 6 23.15 4.61 -10.15
CA GLY A 6 22.94 6.05 -10.10
C GLY A 6 22.94 6.54 -8.65
N LYS A 7 23.83 7.48 -8.34
CA LYS A 7 23.78 8.23 -7.08
C LYS A 7 22.37 8.80 -6.92
N LEU A 8 21.66 8.39 -5.87
CA LEU A 8 20.35 8.99 -5.56
C LEU A 8 20.57 10.48 -5.35
N ALA A 9 19.90 11.30 -6.16
CA ALA A 9 20.02 12.75 -6.10
C ALA A 9 19.66 13.26 -4.69
N ASP A 10 20.45 14.19 -4.16
CA ASP A 10 20.15 14.86 -2.90
C ASP A 10 18.88 15.70 -3.05
N VAL A 11 17.82 15.28 -2.36
CA VAL A 11 16.49 15.88 -2.48
C VAL A 11 16.26 16.90 -1.36
N PRO A 12 15.88 18.16 -1.66
CA PRO A 12 15.70 19.22 -0.65
C PRO A 12 14.70 18.85 0.45
N ARG A 13 15.01 19.25 1.69
CA ARG A 13 14.35 18.80 2.94
C ARG A 13 12.85 19.11 3.07
N HIS A 14 12.30 20.10 2.37
CA HIS A 14 10.95 20.58 2.67
C HIS A 14 10.03 20.74 1.45
N TRP A 15 10.57 21.04 0.26
CA TRP A 15 9.76 21.54 -0.85
C TRP A 15 10.24 21.00 -2.20
N LEU A 16 9.35 20.29 -2.91
CA LEU A 16 9.58 19.76 -4.26
C LEU A 16 8.56 20.27 -5.28
N PHE A 17 7.66 21.17 -4.86
CA PHE A 17 6.39 21.52 -5.51
C PHE A 17 6.49 21.64 -7.05
N ILE A 18 7.32 22.55 -7.55
CA ILE A 18 7.36 22.88 -8.99
C ILE A 18 8.05 21.78 -9.82
N ARG A 19 9.18 21.24 -9.34
CA ARG A 19 9.93 20.20 -10.08
C ARG A 19 9.19 18.85 -10.06
N PHE A 20 8.52 18.52 -8.97
CA PHE A 20 7.74 17.29 -8.83
C PHE A 20 6.47 17.30 -9.70
N LEU A 21 5.73 18.40 -9.69
CA LEU A 21 4.54 18.58 -10.56
C LEU A 21 4.90 18.65 -12.04
N ASN A 22 6.12 19.07 -12.38
CA ASN A 22 6.58 19.08 -13.77
C ASN A 22 7.08 17.73 -14.27
N ASN A 23 7.58 16.88 -13.36
CA ASN A 23 8.13 15.58 -13.71
C ASN A 23 7.14 14.42 -13.55
N SER A 24 6.00 14.63 -12.87
CA SER A 24 4.97 13.60 -12.70
C SER A 24 3.64 14.03 -13.33
N PHE A 25 3.31 13.42 -14.47
CA PHE A 25 2.06 13.65 -15.20
C PHE A 25 0.82 13.43 -14.31
N PHE A 26 0.81 12.35 -13.52
CA PHE A 26 -0.31 12.02 -12.64
C PHE A 26 -0.43 12.97 -11.46
N ALA A 27 0.68 13.43 -10.87
CA ALA A 27 0.64 14.41 -9.78
C ALA A 27 0.01 15.73 -10.23
N ARG A 28 0.42 16.23 -11.41
CA ARG A 28 -0.13 17.46 -11.99
C ARG A 28 -1.64 17.37 -12.22
N ARG A 29 -2.10 16.24 -12.74
CA ARG A 29 -3.51 16.03 -13.09
C ARG A 29 -4.38 15.85 -11.84
N LEU A 30 -3.86 15.15 -10.83
CA LEU A 30 -4.50 15.03 -9.51
C LEU A 30 -4.63 16.40 -8.83
N MET A 31 -3.56 17.21 -8.80
CA MET A 31 -3.62 18.54 -8.20
C MET A 31 -4.55 19.48 -8.95
N ARG A 32 -4.49 19.53 -10.28
CA ARG A 32 -5.36 20.40 -11.08
C ARG A 32 -6.83 20.03 -10.92
N SER A 33 -7.16 18.73 -11.02
CA SER A 33 -8.54 18.26 -10.84
C SER A 33 -9.03 18.47 -9.40
N GLY A 34 -8.21 18.17 -8.39
CA GLY A 34 -8.52 18.38 -6.98
C GLY A 34 -8.72 19.85 -6.62
N MET A 35 -7.90 20.76 -7.15
CA MET A 35 -8.06 22.21 -6.94
C MET A 35 -9.34 22.74 -7.60
N LEU A 36 -9.62 22.35 -8.84
CA LEU A 36 -10.84 22.76 -9.53
C LEU A 36 -12.09 22.25 -8.80
N LEU A 37 -12.08 20.99 -8.36
CA LEU A 37 -13.17 20.42 -7.59
C LEU A 37 -13.33 21.11 -6.23
N SER A 38 -12.24 21.36 -5.51
CA SER A 38 -12.31 22.03 -4.21
C SER A 38 -12.84 23.46 -4.35
N ALA A 39 -12.47 24.19 -5.40
CA ALA A 39 -13.01 25.51 -5.69
C ALA A 39 -14.51 25.45 -6.02
N ALA A 40 -14.94 24.48 -6.82
CA ALA A 40 -16.36 24.27 -7.14
C ALA A 40 -17.18 23.89 -5.90
N LEU A 41 -16.63 23.00 -5.05
CA LEU A 41 -17.28 22.57 -3.81
C LEU A 41 -17.42 23.73 -2.82
N ALA A 42 -16.36 24.52 -2.62
CA ALA A 42 -16.39 25.70 -1.77
C ALA A 42 -17.37 26.76 -2.29
N GLY A 43 -17.40 26.97 -3.61
CA GLY A 43 -18.39 27.84 -4.26
C GLY A 43 -19.83 27.38 -4.00
N GLY A 44 -20.08 26.07 -4.05
CA GLY A 44 -21.39 25.50 -3.70
C GLY A 44 -21.77 25.72 -2.25
N VAL A 45 -20.87 25.48 -1.28
CA VAL A 45 -21.14 25.75 0.14
C VAL A 45 -21.48 27.23 0.35
N ILE A 46 -20.75 28.15 -0.27
CA ILE A 46 -21.04 29.59 -0.16
C ILE A 46 -22.40 29.91 -0.79
N PHE A 47 -22.70 29.35 -1.96
CA PHE A 47 -23.97 29.55 -2.64
C PHE A 47 -25.16 29.03 -1.82
N TYR A 48 -25.00 27.89 -1.14
CA TYR A 48 -26.02 27.31 -0.26
C TYR A 48 -26.40 28.29 0.85
N ASN A 49 -25.42 28.75 1.64
CA ASN A 49 -25.67 29.65 2.77
C ASN A 49 -26.20 31.03 2.33
N ALA A 50 -25.78 31.52 1.15
CA ALA A 50 -26.16 32.85 0.69
C ALA A 50 -27.55 32.90 0.02
N PHE A 51 -27.92 31.88 -0.76
CA PHE A 51 -29.09 31.92 -1.65
C PHE A 51 -30.09 30.80 -1.39
N VAL A 52 -29.64 29.58 -1.11
CA VAL A 52 -30.55 28.42 -0.99
C VAL A 52 -31.18 28.39 0.39
N GLU A 53 -30.40 28.56 1.44
CA GLU A 53 -30.87 28.59 2.82
C GLU A 53 -31.83 29.76 3.07
N THR A 54 -31.47 30.95 2.58
CA THR A 54 -32.32 32.14 2.64
C THR A 54 -33.66 31.94 1.93
N TRP A 55 -33.65 31.33 0.74
CA TRP A 55 -34.89 31.02 0.03
C TRP A 55 -35.74 29.97 0.75
N LEU A 56 -35.10 28.94 1.33
CA LEU A 56 -35.77 27.87 2.06
C LEU A 56 -36.48 28.39 3.32
N ASP A 57 -35.83 29.29 4.05
CA ASP A 57 -36.39 29.91 5.25
C ASP A 57 -37.58 30.81 4.93
N ASP A 58 -37.51 31.57 3.83
CA ASP A 58 -38.61 32.44 3.37
C ASP A 58 -39.84 31.66 2.90
N HIS A 59 -39.67 30.39 2.46
CA HIS A 59 -40.74 29.57 1.88
C HIS A 59 -41.10 28.34 2.74
N LYS A 60 -40.81 28.41 4.04
CA LYS A 60 -40.98 27.30 4.98
C LYS A 60 -42.42 26.77 5.09
N ASP A 61 -43.40 27.64 4.89
CA ASP A 61 -44.83 27.29 4.98
C ASP A 61 -45.43 26.89 3.61
N SER A 62 -44.60 26.77 2.56
CA SER A 62 -45.05 26.38 1.21
C SER A 62 -45.23 24.87 1.10
N ASP A 63 -46.23 24.43 0.33
CA ASP A 63 -46.45 23.01 0.00
C ASP A 63 -45.26 22.41 -0.78
N GLU A 64 -44.44 23.23 -1.45
CA GLU A 64 -43.25 22.79 -2.20
C GLU A 64 -41.98 22.68 -1.32
N TYR A 65 -42.06 23.06 -0.03
CA TYR A 65 -40.90 23.14 0.87
C TYR A 65 -40.21 21.79 1.04
N ASP A 66 -40.95 20.73 1.33
CA ASP A 66 -40.37 19.41 1.66
C ASP A 66 -39.59 18.81 0.48
N ASP A 67 -40.08 19.02 -0.74
CA ASP A 67 -39.45 18.57 -1.98
C ASP A 67 -38.18 19.37 -2.28
N CYS A 68 -38.27 20.71 -2.22
CA CYS A 68 -37.11 21.58 -2.41
C CYS A 68 -36.05 21.38 -1.31
N HIS A 69 -36.47 21.16 -0.05
CA HIS A 69 -35.58 20.89 1.08
C HIS A 69 -34.86 19.55 0.90
N SER A 70 -35.56 18.49 0.49
CA SER A 70 -34.96 17.19 0.20
C SER A 70 -33.92 17.27 -0.91
N LEU A 71 -34.20 18.03 -1.96
CA LEU A 71 -33.30 18.26 -3.10
C LEU A 71 -32.07 19.12 -2.73
N ALA A 72 -32.29 20.20 -1.96
CA ALA A 72 -31.23 21.05 -1.44
C ALA A 72 -30.32 20.26 -0.48
N THR A 73 -30.90 19.42 0.38
CA THR A 73 -30.15 18.55 1.30
C THR A 73 -29.27 17.57 0.56
N PHE A 74 -29.79 16.90 -0.48
CA PHE A 74 -28.99 16.01 -1.34
C PHE A 74 -27.78 16.74 -1.94
N SER A 75 -28.02 17.91 -2.51
CA SER A 75 -27.00 18.72 -3.16
C SER A 75 -25.95 19.20 -2.14
N ASN A 76 -26.39 19.63 -0.96
CA ASN A 76 -25.51 20.07 0.13
C ASN A 76 -24.59 18.94 0.64
N LEU A 77 -25.08 17.70 0.73
CA LEU A 77 -24.25 16.54 1.10
C LEU A 77 -23.06 16.35 0.16
N ILE A 78 -23.24 16.57 -1.14
CA ILE A 78 -22.15 16.53 -2.11
C ILE A 78 -21.14 17.66 -1.84
N TYR A 79 -21.61 18.88 -1.54
CA TYR A 79 -20.73 20.02 -1.27
C TYR A 79 -19.91 19.87 0.02
N GLN A 80 -20.47 19.19 1.03
CA GLN A 80 -19.79 18.90 2.29
C GLN A 80 -18.60 17.94 2.14
N THR A 81 -18.40 17.29 0.99
CA THR A 81 -17.20 16.48 0.73
C THR A 81 -15.93 17.31 0.48
N LEU A 82 -16.01 18.64 0.54
CA LEU A 82 -14.88 19.56 0.36
C LEU A 82 -13.62 19.17 1.16
N PRO A 83 -13.68 18.87 2.48
CA PRO A 83 -12.48 18.51 3.24
C PRO A 83 -11.83 17.23 2.71
N ALA A 84 -12.64 16.26 2.30
CA ALA A 84 -12.13 15.00 1.76
C ALA A 84 -11.45 15.20 0.39
N ALA A 85 -12.05 16.01 -0.49
CA ALA A 85 -11.46 16.36 -1.78
C ALA A 85 -10.09 17.05 -1.63
N ILE A 86 -9.96 17.97 -0.66
CA ILE A 86 -8.69 18.62 -0.34
C ILE A 86 -7.67 17.57 0.13
N ILE A 87 -8.01 16.74 1.13
CA ILE A 87 -7.09 15.75 1.69
C ILE A 87 -6.61 14.75 0.63
N LEU A 88 -7.50 14.28 -0.26
CA LEU A 88 -7.14 13.34 -1.34
C LEU A 88 -6.24 13.97 -2.41
N SER A 89 -6.26 15.29 -2.57
CA SER A 89 -5.39 16.00 -3.51
C SER A 89 -3.99 16.30 -2.93
N LEU A 90 -3.86 16.41 -1.60
CA LEU A 90 -2.61 16.76 -0.91
C LEU A 90 -1.42 15.84 -1.27
N PRO A 91 -1.57 14.51 -1.43
CA PRO A 91 -0.46 13.64 -1.86
C PRO A 91 0.13 14.01 -3.22
N GLY A 92 -0.65 14.65 -4.09
CA GLY A 92 -0.17 15.15 -5.39
C GLY A 92 0.62 16.45 -5.32
N SER A 93 0.53 17.19 -4.21
CA SER A 93 1.17 18.51 -4.05
C SER A 93 2.69 18.46 -3.98
N GLY A 94 3.28 17.33 -3.61
CA GLY A 94 4.73 17.21 -3.40
C GLY A 94 5.24 17.87 -2.11
N LEU A 95 4.35 18.15 -1.15
CA LEU A 95 4.72 18.51 0.23
C LEU A 95 5.31 17.28 0.94
N ARG A 96 6.51 17.41 1.51
CA ARG A 96 7.23 16.26 2.11
C ARG A 96 6.52 15.63 3.32
N ALA A 97 5.69 16.40 4.02
CA ALA A 97 4.81 15.89 5.09
C ALA A 97 3.73 14.92 4.56
N PHE A 98 3.34 15.09 3.30
CA PHE A 98 2.37 14.29 2.56
C PHE A 98 3.05 13.35 1.56
N GLU A 99 4.38 13.22 1.63
CA GLU A 99 5.11 12.31 0.75
C GLU A 99 4.65 10.88 1.05
N PRO A 100 4.17 10.14 0.04
CA PRO A 100 3.56 8.83 0.25
C PRO A 100 4.53 7.82 0.87
N PHE A 101 5.83 8.02 0.65
CA PHE A 101 6.87 7.10 1.07
C PHE A 101 8.08 7.83 1.65
N LYS A 102 8.50 7.44 2.86
CA LYS A 102 9.78 7.86 3.43
C LYS A 102 10.85 6.84 3.06
N ARG A 103 11.88 7.28 2.35
CA ARG A 103 13.11 6.51 2.15
C ARG A 103 13.92 6.58 3.44
N ASN A 104 13.89 5.52 4.24
CA ASN A 104 14.84 5.40 5.34
C ASN A 104 16.17 4.98 4.73
N ALA A 105 17.05 5.94 4.48
CA ALA A 105 18.44 5.65 4.15
C ALA A 105 19.06 4.94 5.36
N LEU A 106 19.31 3.64 5.22
CA LEU A 106 20.01 2.81 6.21
C LEU A 106 21.44 3.35 6.52
N ASN A 107 21.90 4.33 5.73
CA ASN A 107 23.13 5.10 5.91
C ASN A 107 23.25 5.80 7.28
N ALA A 108 22.14 6.02 8.00
CA ALA A 108 22.19 6.62 9.34
C ALA A 108 22.78 5.70 10.42
N ARG A 109 22.87 4.37 10.20
CA ARG A 109 23.55 3.47 11.15
C ARG A 109 25.07 3.42 10.97
N LYS A 110 25.59 3.63 9.75
CA LYS A 110 27.04 3.65 9.49
C LYS A 110 27.74 4.92 10.04
N ALA A 111 27.01 6.01 10.23
CA ALA A 111 27.57 7.24 10.79
C ALA A 111 27.77 7.20 12.32
N LYS A 112 27.18 6.22 13.03
CA LYS A 112 27.22 6.16 14.50
C LYS A 112 28.15 5.07 15.06
N SER A 113 28.83 4.31 14.20
CA SER A 113 29.79 3.28 14.60
C SER A 113 31.23 3.60 14.19
N LYS A 114 31.51 4.84 13.76
CA LYS A 114 32.85 5.29 13.32
C LYS A 114 33.46 6.37 14.23
N SER A 115 32.91 6.53 15.43
CA SER A 115 33.54 7.27 16.54
C SER A 115 33.55 6.32 17.73
N ASP A 116 34.68 5.66 17.94
CA ASP A 116 35.22 5.20 19.23
C ASP A 116 36.16 4.02 18.96
N ASP A 117 37.40 4.40 18.61
CA ASP A 117 38.69 3.78 18.93
C ASP A 117 39.68 3.83 17.75
N ALA A 118 40.80 4.47 18.04
CA ALA A 118 41.94 4.65 17.15
C ALA A 118 43.01 3.61 17.46
N SER A 119 43.56 2.94 16.45
CA SER A 119 45.01 2.70 16.34
C SER A 119 45.38 2.17 14.96
N ASP A 120 46.49 2.69 14.43
CA ASP A 120 47.17 2.25 13.22
C ASP A 120 47.45 0.75 13.15
N ASN A 121 47.28 0.21 11.94
CA ASN A 121 48.24 -0.60 11.17
C ASN A 121 47.55 -1.73 10.40
N ASP A 122 48.06 -1.89 9.19
CA ASP A 122 48.09 -3.09 8.35
C ASP A 122 47.20 -3.07 7.10
N ALA A 123 47.87 -3.49 6.02
CA ALA A 123 47.50 -3.33 4.64
C ALA A 123 46.63 -4.49 4.15
N THR A 124 46.03 -4.27 2.97
CA THR A 124 45.53 -5.30 2.05
C THR A 124 44.43 -6.23 2.57
N LEU A 125 43.18 -5.76 2.52
CA LEU A 125 42.05 -6.63 2.20
C LEU A 125 41.09 -5.85 1.29
N GLU A 126 40.92 -6.37 0.08
CA GLU A 126 39.97 -5.89 -0.91
C GLU A 126 38.56 -5.86 -0.27
N GLU A 127 37.97 -4.67 -0.20
CA GLU A 127 36.58 -4.51 0.23
C GLU A 127 35.66 -5.16 -0.82
N GLU A 128 35.23 -6.39 -0.55
CA GLU A 128 34.14 -7.06 -1.25
C GLU A 128 32.92 -6.11 -1.36
N PRO A 129 32.31 -5.96 -2.56
CA PRO A 129 31.25 -5.01 -2.78
C PRO A 129 30.02 -5.39 -1.96
N ALA A 130 29.69 -4.54 -0.98
CA ALA A 130 28.51 -4.67 -0.14
C ALA A 130 27.26 -4.87 -1.01
N SER A 131 26.69 -6.08 -0.95
CA SER A 131 25.50 -6.47 -1.68
C SER A 131 24.40 -5.41 -1.51
N GLY A 132 23.89 -4.93 -2.65
CA GLY A 132 22.98 -3.80 -2.75
C GLY A 132 21.72 -3.99 -1.91
N SER A 133 21.69 -3.40 -0.72
CA SER A 133 20.50 -3.33 0.11
C SER A 133 19.48 -2.38 -0.54
N VAL A 134 18.46 -2.95 -1.18
CA VAL A 134 17.29 -2.22 -1.68
C VAL A 134 16.71 -1.43 -0.51
N ALA A 135 16.72 -0.10 -0.58
CA ALA A 135 16.24 0.75 0.52
C ALA A 135 14.79 0.39 0.86
N THR A 136 14.50 0.11 2.14
CA THR A 136 13.12 -0.14 2.57
C THR A 136 12.31 1.15 2.50
N ILE A 137 11.22 1.07 1.76
CA ILE A 137 10.34 2.20 1.50
C ILE A 137 9.18 2.10 2.48
N ARG A 138 9.15 2.97 3.48
CA ARG A 138 8.09 2.96 4.49
C ARG A 138 6.92 3.84 4.04
N ARG A 139 5.70 3.29 4.04
CA ARG A 139 4.47 4.07 3.83
C ARG A 139 4.32 5.15 4.91
N CYS A 140 4.01 6.37 4.50
CA CYS A 140 3.69 7.44 5.44
C CYS A 140 2.27 7.22 5.99
N PHE A 141 2.05 7.54 7.27
CA PHE A 141 0.73 7.43 7.92
C PHE A 141 -0.34 8.24 7.21
N VAL A 142 0.03 9.42 6.70
CA VAL A 142 -0.88 10.30 5.95
C VAL A 142 -1.39 9.64 4.66
N PHE A 143 -0.54 8.82 4.02
CA PHE A 143 -0.93 8.09 2.83
C PHE A 143 -1.91 6.96 3.15
N GLN A 144 -1.70 6.26 4.26
CA GLN A 144 -2.65 5.26 4.77
C GLN A 144 -4.01 5.89 5.12
N LEU A 145 -3.99 7.10 5.71
CA LEU A 145 -5.21 7.86 5.97
C LEU A 145 -5.94 8.22 4.68
N CYS A 146 -5.22 8.63 3.63
CA CYS A 146 -5.81 8.92 2.32
C CYS A 146 -6.42 7.67 1.66
N GLU A 147 -5.77 6.50 1.79
CA GLU A 147 -6.31 5.22 1.31
C GLU A 147 -7.64 4.88 2.00
N VAL A 148 -7.68 5.00 3.33
CA VAL A 148 -8.90 4.74 4.12
C VAL A 148 -10.00 5.76 3.80
N LEU A 149 -9.64 7.04 3.73
CA LEU A 149 -10.57 8.12 3.35
C LEU A 149 -11.17 7.90 1.97
N ALA A 150 -10.36 7.46 0.99
CA ALA A 150 -10.85 7.17 -0.35
C ALA A 150 -11.88 6.03 -0.37
N VAL A 151 -11.71 5.01 0.49
CA VAL A 151 -12.72 3.94 0.63
C VAL A 151 -14.00 4.47 1.28
N PHE A 152 -13.90 5.30 2.32
CA PHE A 152 -15.08 5.94 2.91
C PHE A 152 -15.82 6.82 1.91
N MET A 153 -15.09 7.57 1.08
CA MET A 153 -15.67 8.35 -0.02
C MET A 153 -16.41 7.48 -1.02
N LEU A 154 -15.87 6.31 -1.38
CA LEU A 154 -16.56 5.38 -2.28
C LEU A 154 -17.87 4.85 -1.67
N PHE A 155 -17.89 4.51 -0.37
CA PHE A 155 -19.14 4.14 0.31
C PHE A 155 -20.13 5.30 0.40
N PHE A 156 -19.63 6.52 0.62
CA PHE A 156 -20.45 7.73 0.60
C PHE A 156 -21.07 7.96 -0.78
N ASP A 157 -20.31 7.77 -1.87
CA ASP A 157 -20.82 7.86 -3.24
C ASP A 157 -21.90 6.82 -3.52
N ILE A 158 -21.75 5.58 -3.04
CA ILE A 158 -22.82 4.56 -3.12
C ILE A 158 -24.07 5.03 -2.37
N GLY A 159 -23.90 5.61 -1.18
CA GLY A 159 -24.99 6.19 -0.40
C GLY A 159 -25.70 7.34 -1.14
N LEU A 160 -24.94 8.21 -1.81
CA LEU A 160 -25.48 9.28 -2.65
C LEU A 160 -26.31 8.74 -3.82
N VAL A 161 -25.89 7.66 -4.47
CA VAL A 161 -26.70 7.01 -5.52
C VAL A 161 -28.03 6.52 -4.96
N VAL A 162 -28.03 5.87 -3.79
CA VAL A 162 -29.27 5.41 -3.14
C VAL A 162 -30.18 6.58 -2.77
N TYR A 163 -29.62 7.67 -2.22
CA TYR A 163 -30.38 8.87 -1.89
C TYR A 163 -30.94 9.55 -3.15
N PHE A 164 -30.16 9.60 -4.23
CA PHE A 164 -30.63 10.14 -5.51
C PHE A 164 -31.82 9.35 -6.06
N LEU A 165 -31.79 8.01 -5.97
CA LEU A 165 -32.95 7.19 -6.33
C LEU A 165 -34.17 7.52 -5.48
N TYR A 166 -34.00 7.73 -4.17
CA TYR A 166 -35.09 8.17 -3.28
C TYR A 166 -35.70 9.52 -3.73
N VAL A 167 -34.87 10.53 -4.00
CA VAL A 167 -35.31 11.86 -4.49
C VAL A 167 -36.03 11.74 -5.84
N LEU A 168 -35.55 10.86 -6.72
CA LEU A 168 -36.21 10.57 -8.00
C LEU A 168 -37.59 9.94 -7.81
N PHE A 169 -37.74 8.97 -6.89
CA PHE A 169 -39.02 8.29 -6.65
C PHE A 169 -40.08 9.21 -6.05
N ILE A 170 -39.68 10.20 -5.25
CA ILE A 170 -40.59 11.21 -4.69
C ILE A 170 -41.02 12.24 -5.75
N GLY A 171 -40.24 12.40 -6.83
CA GLY A 171 -40.54 13.38 -7.88
C GLY A 171 -40.12 14.81 -7.53
N ALA A 172 -39.34 14.99 -6.46
CA ALA A 172 -38.91 16.30 -5.96
C ALA A 172 -38.14 17.14 -7.00
N LEU A 173 -37.48 16.51 -7.99
CA LEU A 173 -36.81 17.21 -9.10
C LEU A 173 -37.77 18.01 -9.99
N ASN A 174 -39.01 17.55 -10.17
CA ASN A 174 -40.00 18.21 -11.01
C ASN A 174 -40.95 19.10 -10.20
N SER A 175 -41.09 18.81 -8.90
CA SER A 175 -41.96 19.54 -7.98
C SER A 175 -41.36 20.87 -7.52
N CYS A 176 -40.03 20.94 -7.39
CA CYS A 176 -39.36 22.16 -6.92
C CYS A 176 -39.25 23.24 -8.01
N GLY A 177 -40.00 24.33 -7.87
CA GLY A 177 -40.01 25.46 -8.81
C GLY A 177 -38.84 26.46 -8.67
N SER A 178 -37.99 26.33 -7.65
CA SER A 178 -36.92 27.30 -7.38
C SER A 178 -35.75 27.17 -8.34
N VAL A 179 -35.52 28.23 -9.14
CA VAL A 179 -34.36 28.32 -10.06
C VAL A 179 -33.04 28.26 -9.31
N ALA A 180 -32.96 28.83 -8.10
CA ALA A 180 -31.74 28.80 -7.29
C ALA A 180 -31.38 27.36 -6.88
N THR A 181 -32.38 26.59 -6.42
CA THR A 181 -32.19 25.19 -6.04
C THR A 181 -31.85 24.31 -7.24
N GLN A 182 -32.44 24.56 -8.40
CA GLN A 182 -32.12 23.83 -9.64
C GLN A 182 -30.67 24.07 -10.10
N ILE A 183 -30.21 25.34 -10.10
CA ILE A 183 -28.81 25.67 -10.43
C ILE A 183 -27.86 25.00 -9.43
N PHE A 184 -28.23 25.01 -8.14
CA PHE A 184 -27.46 24.37 -7.08
C PHE A 184 -27.34 22.85 -7.30
N THR A 185 -28.42 22.16 -7.65
CA THR A 185 -28.41 20.72 -7.96
C THR A 185 -27.58 20.39 -9.21
N ILE A 186 -27.69 21.20 -10.27
CA ILE A 186 -26.86 21.02 -11.47
C ILE A 186 -25.37 21.15 -11.12
N GLY A 187 -25.01 22.16 -10.32
CA GLY A 187 -23.66 22.33 -9.82
C GLY A 187 -23.18 21.12 -9.00
N ALA A 188 -24.07 20.54 -8.18
CA ALA A 188 -23.77 19.37 -7.37
C ALA A 188 -23.50 18.13 -8.24
N ALA A 189 -24.27 17.95 -9.33
CA ALA A 189 -24.04 16.86 -10.28
C ALA A 189 -22.65 16.93 -10.95
N PHE A 190 -22.19 18.14 -11.32
CA PHE A 190 -20.82 18.33 -11.84
C PHE A 190 -19.76 18.03 -10.77
N CYS A 191 -19.99 18.46 -9.52
CA CYS A 191 -19.09 18.18 -8.41
C CYS A 191 -19.00 16.68 -8.11
N TYR A 192 -20.13 15.98 -8.15
CA TYR A 192 -20.22 14.53 -7.98
C TYR A 192 -19.36 13.79 -9.03
N PHE A 193 -19.49 14.13 -10.31
CA PHE A 193 -18.59 13.57 -11.34
C PHE A 193 -17.11 13.91 -11.09
N GLY A 194 -16.84 15.10 -10.56
CA GLY A 194 -15.52 15.51 -10.12
C GLY A 194 -14.93 14.61 -9.02
N LEU A 195 -15.74 14.13 -8.06
CA LEU A 195 -15.30 13.22 -6.99
C LEU A 195 -14.74 11.91 -7.56
N PHE A 196 -15.45 11.27 -8.50
CA PHE A 196 -14.94 10.09 -9.22
C PHE A 196 -13.65 10.38 -9.95
N THR A 197 -13.55 11.55 -10.58
CA THR A 197 -12.36 11.97 -11.32
C THR A 197 -11.14 12.08 -10.38
N VAL A 198 -11.32 12.67 -9.19
CA VAL A 198 -10.26 12.79 -8.18
C VAL A 198 -9.88 11.43 -7.62
N LEU A 199 -10.84 10.55 -7.28
CA LEU A 199 -10.59 9.18 -6.83
C LEU A 199 -9.82 8.37 -7.88
N TYR A 200 -10.20 8.48 -9.15
CA TYR A 200 -9.51 7.83 -10.27
C TYR A 200 -8.05 8.29 -10.37
N TYR A 201 -7.80 9.61 -10.37
CA TYR A 201 -6.44 10.13 -10.45
C TYR A 201 -5.62 9.83 -9.20
N PHE A 202 -6.23 9.78 -8.02
CA PHE A 202 -5.57 9.37 -6.79
C PHE A 202 -5.11 7.91 -6.87
N ALA A 203 -5.98 6.99 -7.30
CA ALA A 203 -5.65 5.57 -7.48
C ALA A 203 -4.49 5.38 -8.48
N ARG A 204 -4.56 6.07 -9.63
CA ARG A 204 -3.50 6.02 -10.66
C ARG A 204 -2.19 6.63 -10.18
N TYR A 205 -2.23 7.78 -9.51
CA TYR A 205 -1.05 8.42 -8.96
C TYR A 205 -0.34 7.55 -7.94
N ARG A 206 -1.12 6.94 -7.03
CA ARG A 206 -0.61 5.98 -6.05
C ARG A 206 0.17 4.85 -6.71
N GLU A 207 -0.41 4.20 -7.71
CA GLU A 207 0.21 3.07 -8.37
C GLU A 207 1.46 3.48 -9.16
N HIS A 208 1.40 4.62 -9.85
CA HIS A 208 2.56 5.18 -10.53
C HIS A 208 3.74 5.45 -9.59
N ILE A 209 3.50 6.04 -8.41
CA ILE A 209 4.56 6.29 -7.43
C ILE A 209 5.12 4.97 -6.89
N LYS A 210 4.28 3.97 -6.64
CA LYS A 210 4.76 2.63 -6.24
C LYS A 210 5.70 2.02 -7.27
N MET A 211 5.33 2.11 -8.55
CA MET A 211 6.15 1.62 -9.66
C MET A 211 7.47 2.38 -9.79
N GLN A 212 7.47 3.72 -9.69
CA GLN A 212 8.70 4.53 -9.73
C GLN A 212 9.68 4.20 -8.60
N LEU A 213 9.15 3.70 -7.49
CA LEU A 213 9.92 3.30 -6.32
C LEU A 213 10.38 1.84 -6.38
N GLY A 214 9.98 1.09 -7.40
CA GLY A 214 10.28 -0.35 -7.54
C GLY A 214 9.59 -1.21 -6.47
N ALA A 215 8.60 -0.67 -5.76
CA ALA A 215 7.86 -1.37 -4.72
C ALA A 215 6.53 -1.88 -5.28
N PHE A 216 6.62 -2.90 -6.14
CA PHE A 216 5.49 -3.49 -6.85
C PHE A 216 4.53 -4.25 -5.92
N MET A 217 5.05 -4.80 -4.82
CA MET A 217 4.28 -5.63 -3.88
C MET A 217 3.94 -4.85 -2.61
N GLU A 218 2.76 -5.13 -2.04
CA GLU A 218 2.29 -4.41 -0.86
C GLU A 218 3.08 -4.78 0.41
N ASN A 219 3.58 -6.02 0.47
CA ASN A 219 4.44 -6.54 1.54
C ASN A 219 5.83 -5.90 1.60
N ASP A 220 6.30 -5.33 0.49
CA ASP A 220 7.61 -4.67 0.46
C ASP A 220 7.59 -3.34 1.20
N GLN A 221 6.39 -2.81 1.45
CA GLN A 221 6.16 -1.49 2.00
C GLN A 221 5.84 -1.48 3.51
N THR A 222 5.59 -2.65 4.12
CA THR A 222 5.31 -2.79 5.56
C THR A 222 6.56 -3.00 6.42
N GLY A 223 7.74 -3.11 5.81
CA GLY A 223 9.06 -2.85 6.43
C GLY A 223 9.30 -3.48 7.80
N ASP A 224 9.47 -4.80 7.86
CA ASP A 224 10.09 -5.42 9.04
C ASP A 224 11.60 -5.09 9.08
N LEU A 225 12.05 -4.40 10.14
CA LEU A 225 13.46 -4.02 10.36
C LEU A 225 14.38 -5.24 10.56
N ARG A 226 13.79 -6.43 10.76
CA ARG A 226 14.49 -7.71 10.96
C ARG A 226 15.27 -8.18 9.73
N LYS A 227 15.04 -7.57 8.56
CA LYS A 227 15.66 -7.92 7.26
C LYS A 227 17.15 -7.56 7.14
N TYR A 228 17.66 -6.66 7.98
CA TYR A 228 19.06 -6.17 7.93
C TYR A 228 19.79 -6.34 9.25
N VAL A 229 19.29 -7.22 10.12
CA VAL A 229 20.02 -7.59 11.33
C VAL A 229 21.15 -8.50 10.88
N ASP A 230 22.38 -8.05 11.11
CA ASP A 230 23.54 -8.89 10.91
C ASP A 230 23.52 -10.01 11.96
N LEU A 231 23.31 -11.23 11.46
CA LEU A 231 23.21 -12.46 12.25
C LEU A 231 24.47 -12.72 13.08
N ARG A 232 25.62 -12.17 12.68
CA ARG A 232 26.91 -12.39 13.36
C ARG A 232 27.20 -11.35 14.44
N SER A 233 26.69 -10.13 14.34
CA SER A 233 27.04 -9.03 15.26
C SER A 233 26.02 -8.76 16.38
N ASP A 234 24.78 -9.26 16.28
CA ASP A 234 23.76 -8.91 17.27
C ASP A 234 23.73 -9.85 18.49
N LYS A 235 24.46 -9.46 19.54
CA LYS A 235 24.47 -10.14 20.87
C LYS A 235 23.08 -10.18 21.55
N LYS A 236 22.04 -9.49 21.03
CA LYS A 236 20.68 -9.49 21.60
C LYS A 236 19.79 -10.63 21.12
N LEU A 237 20.27 -11.51 20.24
CA LEU A 237 19.58 -12.72 19.78
C LEU A 237 19.80 -13.91 20.72
N ASP A 238 19.60 -13.71 22.02
CA ASP A 238 19.94 -14.68 23.08
C ASP A 238 18.95 -15.86 23.19
N THR A 239 18.03 -16.02 22.24
CA THR A 239 17.04 -17.10 22.28
C THR A 239 16.89 -17.71 20.89
N ASP A 240 16.98 -19.04 20.81
CA ASP A 240 16.82 -19.81 19.57
C ASP A 240 15.56 -19.43 18.80
N LYS A 241 14.45 -19.16 19.50
CA LYS A 241 13.19 -18.71 18.89
C LYS A 241 13.32 -17.36 18.16
N LYS A 242 14.02 -16.39 18.74
CA LYS A 242 14.23 -15.07 18.11
C LYS A 242 15.19 -15.18 16.93
N MET A 243 16.23 -16.00 17.07
CA MET A 243 17.18 -16.29 16.01
C MET A 243 16.50 -16.99 14.82
N LEU A 244 15.66 -18.00 15.08
CA LEU A 244 14.89 -18.68 14.04
C LEU A 244 13.91 -17.74 13.32
N ASP A 245 13.28 -16.80 14.03
CA ASP A 245 12.38 -15.82 13.41
C ASP A 245 13.13 -14.89 12.44
N VAL A 246 14.35 -14.45 12.80
CA VAL A 246 15.24 -13.68 11.92
C VAL A 246 15.72 -14.53 10.74
N ILE A 247 16.16 -15.77 10.98
CA ILE A 247 16.58 -16.71 9.93
C ILE A 247 15.45 -16.94 8.93
N ARG A 248 14.23 -17.24 9.39
CA ARG A 248 13.07 -17.44 8.51
C ARG A 248 12.78 -16.21 7.66
N THR A 249 12.79 -15.02 8.27
CA THR A 249 12.57 -13.75 7.56
C THR A 249 13.64 -13.51 6.49
N ARG A 250 14.91 -13.72 6.81
CA ARG A 250 16.02 -13.52 5.87
C ARG A 250 16.01 -14.59 4.76
N LEU A 251 15.74 -15.84 5.11
CA LEU A 251 15.63 -16.96 4.18
C LEU A 251 14.52 -16.75 3.15
N TYR A 252 13.34 -16.29 3.60
CA TYR A 252 12.24 -15.89 2.73
C TYR A 252 12.69 -14.84 1.70
N HIS A 253 13.36 -13.78 2.16
CA HIS A 253 13.78 -12.69 1.29
C HIS A 253 14.96 -13.02 0.38
N ALA A 254 15.94 -13.80 0.84
CA ALA A 254 17.04 -14.30 0.02
C ALA A 254 16.50 -15.18 -1.12
N THR A 255 15.60 -16.10 -0.80
CA THR A 255 14.94 -16.97 -1.78
C THR A 255 14.14 -16.16 -2.80
N ARG A 256 13.37 -15.17 -2.34
CA ARG A 256 12.58 -14.31 -3.22
C ARG A 256 13.43 -13.45 -4.16
N ARG A 257 14.63 -13.07 -3.74
CA ARG A 257 15.61 -12.36 -4.60
C ARG A 257 16.32 -13.29 -5.58
N GLY A 258 16.24 -14.61 -5.36
CA GLY A 258 17.02 -15.59 -6.10
C GLY A 258 18.51 -15.58 -5.76
N ASP A 259 18.90 -14.99 -4.63
CA ASP A 259 20.30 -14.93 -4.19
C ASP A 259 20.70 -16.27 -3.54
N VAL A 260 21.28 -17.14 -4.37
CA VAL A 260 21.71 -18.50 -3.99
C VAL A 260 22.87 -18.47 -2.99
N HIS A 261 23.73 -17.45 -3.04
CA HIS A 261 24.88 -17.33 -2.15
C HIS A 261 24.43 -16.96 -0.74
N GLU A 262 23.58 -15.94 -0.61
CA GLU A 262 23.01 -15.55 0.68
C GLU A 262 22.14 -16.67 1.26
N LEU A 263 21.38 -17.37 0.42
CA LEU A 263 20.59 -18.53 0.82
C LEU A 263 21.45 -19.59 1.51
N ARG A 264 22.61 -19.93 0.92
CA ARG A 264 23.56 -20.90 1.48
C ARG A 264 24.18 -20.40 2.79
N GLU A 265 24.59 -19.13 2.83
CA GLU A 265 25.18 -18.52 4.04
C GLU A 265 24.23 -18.61 5.25
N ILE A 266 22.95 -18.32 5.04
CA ILE A 266 21.92 -18.38 6.11
C ILE A 266 21.72 -19.81 6.62
N LEU A 267 21.68 -20.78 5.70
CA LEU A 267 21.48 -22.19 6.05
C LEU A 267 22.71 -22.80 6.73
N GLU A 268 23.91 -22.41 6.30
CA GLU A 268 25.16 -22.79 6.95
C GLU A 268 25.25 -22.21 8.37
N TYR A 269 24.92 -20.94 8.53
CA TYR A 269 24.82 -20.30 9.86
C TYR A 269 23.83 -21.05 10.77
N ALA A 270 22.67 -21.43 10.25
CA ALA A 270 21.68 -22.20 11.02
C ALA A 270 22.21 -23.59 11.42
N LYS A 271 22.98 -24.24 10.53
CA LYS A 271 23.61 -25.55 10.78
C LYS A 271 24.72 -25.46 11.83
N GLU A 272 25.59 -24.46 11.74
CA GLU A 272 26.69 -24.20 12.70
C GLU A 272 26.16 -23.98 14.11
N ARG A 273 25.04 -23.26 14.23
CA ARG A 273 24.36 -23.01 15.52
C ARG A 273 23.60 -24.22 16.06
N GLY A 274 23.61 -25.35 15.36
CA GLY A 274 22.93 -26.58 15.80
C GLY A 274 21.41 -26.52 15.70
N LEU A 275 20.83 -25.48 15.07
CA LEU A 275 19.37 -25.32 14.95
C LEU A 275 18.70 -26.42 14.10
N MET A 276 19.50 -27.11 13.29
CA MET A 276 19.05 -28.24 12.46
C MET A 276 19.06 -29.59 13.21
N LYS A 277 19.62 -29.67 14.43
CA LYS A 277 19.73 -30.91 15.20
C LYS A 277 18.74 -30.93 16.37
N GLY A 278 18.11 -32.10 16.58
CA GLY A 278 17.53 -32.53 17.86
C GLY A 278 16.31 -31.74 18.37
N GLU A 279 16.53 -30.59 19.01
CA GLU A 279 15.51 -29.91 19.84
C GLU A 279 14.73 -28.81 19.14
N SER A 280 15.34 -28.14 18.15
CA SER A 280 14.72 -27.03 17.41
C SER A 280 13.95 -27.51 16.17
N GLY A 281 14.32 -28.67 15.61
CA GLY A 281 13.56 -29.33 14.54
C GLY A 281 13.44 -28.53 13.25
N PHE A 282 14.30 -27.56 12.99
CA PHE A 282 14.37 -26.81 11.72
C PHE A 282 15.05 -27.67 10.64
N PRO A 283 14.57 -27.69 9.38
CA PRO A 283 13.42 -26.95 8.83
C PRO A 283 12.05 -27.63 9.02
N ARG A 284 11.99 -28.93 9.29
CA ARG A 284 10.76 -29.76 9.22
C ARG A 284 9.63 -29.32 10.16
N THR A 285 9.94 -28.86 11.36
CA THR A 285 8.94 -28.44 12.36
C THR A 285 8.34 -27.09 12.02
N PHE A 286 9.14 -26.19 11.43
CA PHE A 286 8.75 -24.81 11.14
C PHE A 286 8.02 -24.66 9.81
N TYR A 287 8.36 -25.51 8.84
CA TYR A 287 7.74 -25.53 7.51
C TYR A 287 6.85 -26.76 7.32
N ALA A 288 6.32 -27.33 8.41
CA ALA A 288 5.33 -28.40 8.33
C ALA A 288 4.02 -27.90 7.72
N THR A 289 3.26 -28.83 7.10
CA THR A 289 1.95 -28.51 6.51
C THR A 289 1.04 -27.81 7.53
N PRO A 290 0.52 -26.61 7.21
CA PRO A 290 -0.29 -25.84 8.16
C PRO A 290 -1.63 -26.54 8.42
N LYS A 291 -2.05 -26.58 9.68
CA LYS A 291 -3.36 -27.12 10.07
C LYS A 291 -4.46 -26.10 9.80
N ILE A 292 -5.48 -26.49 9.04
CA ILE A 292 -6.68 -25.68 8.81
C ILE A 292 -7.50 -25.64 10.11
N ARG A 293 -7.66 -24.45 10.70
CA ARG A 293 -8.50 -24.21 11.87
C ARG A 293 -9.87 -23.68 11.45
N TRP A 294 -10.92 -24.10 12.16
CA TRP A 294 -12.30 -23.67 11.89
C TRP A 294 -12.74 -23.86 10.43
N LYS A 295 -12.19 -24.88 9.74
CA LYS A 295 -12.42 -25.20 8.32
C LYS A 295 -12.01 -24.14 7.29
N PHE A 296 -11.78 -22.89 7.69
CA PHE A 296 -11.49 -21.77 6.78
C PHE A 296 -10.12 -21.11 6.98
N PHE A 297 -9.53 -21.20 8.18
CA PHE A 297 -8.34 -20.42 8.53
C PHE A 297 -7.08 -21.29 8.54
N ALA A 298 -6.21 -21.08 7.56
CA ALA A 298 -4.83 -21.56 7.56
C ALA A 298 -3.88 -20.36 7.45
N ARG A 299 -2.78 -20.40 8.22
CA ARG A 299 -1.72 -19.40 8.16
C ARG A 299 -0.59 -19.95 7.30
N SER A 300 -0.11 -19.14 6.35
CA SER A 300 1.06 -19.47 5.53
C SER A 300 2.29 -19.65 6.42
N THR A 301 3.11 -20.65 6.12
CA THR A 301 4.41 -20.85 6.77
C THR A 301 5.54 -20.09 6.08
N GLU A 302 5.24 -19.48 4.92
CA GLU A 302 6.18 -18.74 4.08
C GLU A 302 7.35 -19.62 3.66
N ASN A 303 7.04 -20.86 3.26
CA ASN A 303 8.06 -21.85 2.97
C ASN A 303 8.91 -21.41 1.76
N PRO A 304 10.25 -21.31 1.91
CA PRO A 304 11.14 -20.94 0.81
C PRO A 304 11.06 -21.89 -0.39
N VAL A 305 10.68 -23.16 -0.19
CA VAL A 305 10.54 -24.13 -1.29
C VAL A 305 9.46 -23.70 -2.28
N HIS A 306 8.29 -23.23 -1.81
CA HIS A 306 7.21 -22.75 -2.68
C HIS A 306 7.62 -21.49 -3.46
N ILE A 307 8.44 -20.63 -2.85
CA ILE A 307 8.93 -19.41 -3.47
C ILE A 307 9.96 -19.75 -4.56
N ALA A 308 10.92 -20.61 -4.24
CA ALA A 308 11.93 -21.06 -5.19
C ALA A 308 11.29 -21.78 -6.39
N ALA A 309 10.27 -22.60 -6.14
CA ALA A 309 9.50 -23.27 -7.18
C ALA A 309 8.72 -22.28 -8.05
N GLY A 310 8.04 -21.29 -7.45
CA GLY A 310 7.31 -20.26 -8.19
C GLY A 310 8.21 -19.32 -9.00
N LEU A 311 9.48 -19.18 -8.62
CA LEU A 311 10.48 -18.44 -9.40
C LEU A 311 11.18 -19.31 -10.45
N GLY A 312 10.94 -20.63 -10.48
CA GLY A 312 11.67 -21.56 -11.33
C GLY A 312 13.17 -21.68 -11.00
N ASN A 313 13.59 -21.31 -9.78
CA ASN A 313 15.00 -21.35 -9.40
C ASN A 313 15.41 -22.74 -8.91
N ILE A 314 15.78 -23.61 -9.85
CA ILE A 314 16.20 -25.00 -9.60
C ILE A 314 17.38 -25.06 -8.62
N ARG A 315 18.35 -24.15 -8.76
CA ARG A 315 19.54 -24.14 -7.90
C ARG A 315 19.21 -23.86 -6.44
N ALA A 316 18.24 -22.97 -6.19
CA ALA A 316 17.75 -22.73 -4.83
C ALA A 316 17.02 -23.95 -4.26
N LEU A 317 16.25 -24.69 -5.09
CA LEU A 317 15.57 -25.92 -4.68
C LEU A 317 16.56 -27.03 -4.30
N GLU A 318 17.62 -27.22 -5.07
CA GLU A 318 18.71 -28.18 -4.76
C GLU A 318 19.33 -27.88 -3.39
N ILE A 319 19.63 -26.61 -3.10
CA ILE A 319 20.17 -26.21 -1.79
C ILE A 319 19.17 -26.47 -0.68
N LEU A 320 17.89 -26.14 -0.88
CA LEU A 320 16.89 -26.40 0.17
C LEU A 320 16.76 -27.91 0.44
N GLU A 321 16.80 -28.74 -0.60
CA GLU A 321 16.81 -30.21 -0.46
C GLU A 321 18.04 -30.72 0.30
N GLU A 322 19.25 -30.23 -0.04
CA GLU A 322 20.51 -30.57 0.64
C GLU A 322 20.45 -30.32 2.17
N TYR A 323 19.72 -29.28 2.59
CA TYR A 323 19.57 -28.90 4.00
C TYR A 323 18.30 -29.47 4.64
N GLY A 324 17.65 -30.44 4.00
CA GLY A 324 16.59 -31.26 4.59
C GLY A 324 15.18 -30.67 4.55
N PHE A 325 14.92 -29.70 3.67
CA PHE A 325 13.56 -29.24 3.37
C PHE A 325 12.78 -30.30 2.59
N ASP A 326 11.48 -30.41 2.87
CA ASP A 326 10.59 -31.33 2.17
C ASP A 326 9.97 -30.64 0.95
N LEU A 327 10.21 -31.20 -0.24
CA LEU A 327 9.70 -30.69 -1.51
C LEU A 327 8.22 -31.03 -1.75
N THR A 328 7.63 -31.88 -0.90
CA THR A 328 6.22 -32.33 -1.03
C THR A 328 5.26 -31.58 -0.11
N VAL A 329 5.78 -30.69 0.74
CA VAL A 329 4.98 -30.06 1.78
C VAL A 329 3.98 -29.05 1.22
N LEU A 330 2.79 -29.00 1.81
CA LEU A 330 1.72 -28.10 1.41
C LEU A 330 1.84 -26.77 2.15
N ASP A 331 1.61 -25.65 1.46
CA ASP A 331 1.54 -24.32 2.10
C ASP A 331 0.45 -23.45 1.47
N LYS A 332 0.01 -22.44 2.22
CA LYS A 332 -0.89 -21.39 1.73
C LYS A 332 -0.06 -20.29 1.07
N VAL A 333 0.03 -20.33 -0.26
CA VAL A 333 0.89 -19.43 -1.06
C VAL A 333 0.22 -18.08 -1.29
N GLN A 334 -1.06 -18.10 -1.67
CA GLN A 334 -1.89 -16.90 -1.82
C GLN A 334 -2.30 -16.37 -0.43
N ARG A 335 -1.65 -15.29 -0.02
CA ARG A 335 -1.89 -14.63 1.26
C ARG A 335 -2.87 -13.48 1.07
N VAL A 336 -3.73 -13.28 2.06
CA VAL A 336 -4.39 -11.98 2.20
C VAL A 336 -3.49 -11.10 3.04
N VAL A 337 -2.90 -10.10 2.40
CA VAL A 337 -2.21 -9.04 3.11
C VAL A 337 -3.26 -8.04 3.58
N ILE A 338 -3.70 -8.17 4.83
CA ILE A 338 -4.59 -7.16 5.44
C ILE A 338 -3.77 -5.89 5.60
N SER A 339 -3.97 -4.97 4.67
CA SER A 339 -3.28 -3.70 4.59
C SER A 339 -4.27 -2.64 4.10
N THR A 340 -4.07 -1.39 4.50
CA THR A 340 -4.92 -0.27 4.08
C THR A 340 -5.00 -0.16 2.56
N GLY A 341 -3.92 -0.51 1.87
CA GLY A 341 -3.85 -0.46 0.43
C GLY A 341 -4.47 -1.65 -0.30
N GLY A 342 -4.47 -2.85 0.30
CA GLY A 342 -5.22 -4.01 -0.18
C GLY A 342 -6.72 -3.80 0.01
N PHE A 343 -7.12 -3.25 1.16
CA PHE A 343 -8.49 -2.83 1.43
C PHE A 343 -8.96 -1.77 0.42
N PHE A 344 -8.14 -0.75 0.16
CA PHE A 344 -8.40 0.24 -0.89
C PHE A 344 -8.60 -0.39 -2.27
N TRP A 345 -7.70 -1.29 -2.69
CA TRP A 345 -7.79 -1.93 -4.00
C TRP A 345 -9.05 -2.80 -4.15
N HIS A 346 -9.47 -3.48 -3.08
CA HIS A 346 -10.66 -4.32 -3.09
C HIS A 346 -11.94 -3.56 -3.46
N PHE A 347 -12.07 -2.28 -3.07
CA PHE A 347 -13.23 -1.46 -3.41
C PHE A 347 -13.02 -0.63 -4.68
N ILE A 348 -11.83 -0.04 -4.85
CA ILE A 348 -11.57 0.86 -5.99
C ILE A 348 -11.56 0.13 -7.33
N GLN A 349 -11.35 -1.19 -7.36
CA GLN A 349 -11.36 -2.00 -8.58
C GLN A 349 -12.69 -1.93 -9.35
N VAL A 350 -13.79 -1.56 -8.68
CA VAL A 350 -15.09 -1.28 -9.32
C VAL A 350 -14.99 -0.10 -10.29
N ILE A 351 -14.09 0.85 -10.02
CA ILE A 351 -13.95 2.11 -10.76
C ILE A 351 -12.67 2.11 -11.61
N VAL A 352 -11.59 1.47 -11.14
CA VAL A 352 -10.27 1.54 -11.74
C VAL A 352 -9.72 0.14 -12.01
N LYS A 353 -9.48 -0.18 -13.29
CA LYS A 353 -8.76 -1.39 -13.65
C LYS A 353 -7.31 -1.31 -13.14
N ARG A 354 -6.93 -2.31 -12.35
CA ARG A 354 -5.58 -2.47 -11.81
C ARG A 354 -4.60 -2.83 -12.95
N PRO A 355 -3.36 -2.29 -12.96
CA PRO A 355 -2.37 -2.66 -13.97
C PRO A 355 -1.88 -4.10 -13.80
N GLU A 356 -1.71 -4.77 -14.94
CA GLU A 356 -1.25 -6.16 -15.06
C GLU A 356 0.11 -6.34 -14.37
N GLY A 357 0.24 -7.40 -13.56
CA GLY A 357 1.46 -7.73 -12.81
C GLY A 357 1.47 -7.26 -11.34
N SER A 358 0.53 -6.39 -10.93
CA SER A 358 0.32 -6.09 -9.51
C SER A 358 -0.64 -7.07 -8.81
N ASP A 359 -1.15 -8.06 -9.55
CA ASP A 359 -2.20 -9.01 -9.15
C ASP A 359 -1.65 -10.22 -8.37
N ALA A 360 -0.34 -10.49 -8.44
CA ALA A 360 0.25 -11.75 -8.00
C ALA A 360 0.10 -12.08 -6.50
N GLU A 361 -0.17 -11.11 -5.63
CA GLU A 361 -0.29 -11.34 -4.17
C GLU A 361 -1.68 -11.03 -3.59
N SER A 362 -2.61 -10.46 -4.36
CA SER A 362 -3.94 -10.17 -3.82
C SER A 362 -4.78 -11.43 -4.01
N ALA A 363 -4.90 -12.26 -2.98
CA ALA A 363 -5.93 -13.28 -3.04
C ALA A 363 -7.29 -12.58 -3.18
N ASP A 364 -8.06 -12.93 -4.21
CA ASP A 364 -9.40 -12.40 -4.43
C ASP A 364 -10.36 -12.73 -3.28
N SER A 365 -9.98 -13.64 -2.38
CA SER A 365 -10.79 -14.02 -1.22
C SER A 365 -9.96 -14.40 0.01
N ILE A 366 -10.37 -13.85 1.16
CA ILE A 366 -9.91 -14.21 2.51
C ILE A 366 -10.14 -15.71 2.81
N PHE A 367 -11.11 -16.31 2.11
CA PHE A 367 -11.63 -17.63 2.38
C PHE A 367 -11.02 -18.73 1.51
N HIS A 368 -9.98 -18.46 0.71
CA HIS A 368 -9.28 -19.55 0.03
C HIS A 368 -8.63 -20.49 1.05
N THR A 369 -9.13 -21.72 1.07
CA THR A 369 -8.69 -22.84 1.92
C THR A 369 -7.67 -23.74 1.24
N ASN A 370 -7.33 -23.47 -0.02
CA ASN A 370 -6.47 -24.34 -0.81
C ASN A 370 -5.02 -24.21 -0.33
N LEU A 371 -4.41 -25.37 -0.07
CA LEU A 371 -2.98 -25.49 0.14
C LEU A 371 -2.37 -26.01 -1.16
N TYR A 372 -1.25 -25.44 -1.55
CA TYR A 372 -0.56 -25.77 -2.78
C TYR A 372 0.72 -26.53 -2.47
N THR A 373 1.07 -27.50 -3.31
CA THR A 373 2.42 -28.08 -3.31
C THR A 373 3.36 -27.12 -4.06
N PRO A 374 4.69 -27.22 -3.87
CA PRO A 374 5.63 -26.40 -4.61
C PRO A 374 5.50 -26.57 -6.12
N LEU A 375 5.15 -27.78 -6.58
CA LEU A 375 4.89 -28.05 -8.00
C LEU A 375 3.73 -27.23 -8.57
N HIS A 376 2.66 -27.01 -7.79
CA HIS A 376 1.56 -26.14 -8.22
C HIS A 376 1.95 -24.66 -8.32
N CYS A 377 3.05 -24.25 -7.69
CA CYS A 377 3.58 -22.89 -7.84
C CYS A 377 4.45 -22.74 -9.09
N ALA A 378 5.05 -23.83 -9.57
CA ALA A 378 5.94 -23.84 -10.72
C ALA A 378 5.19 -23.89 -12.07
N VAL A 379 3.92 -24.31 -12.05
CA VAL A 379 2.99 -24.34 -13.20
C VAL A 379 2.16 -23.07 -13.20
#